data_AF-A0A5C8HZG5-F1
#
_entry.id   AF-A0A5C8HZG5-F1
#
_cell.length_a   1.000
_cell.length_b   1.000
_cell.length_c   1.000
_cell.angle_alpha   90.00
_cell.angle_beta   90.00
_cell.angle_gamma   90.00
#
_symmetry.space_group_name_H-M   'P 1'
#
loop_
_entity.id
_entity.type
_entity.pdbx_description
1 polymer ?
#
loop_
_entity_poly.entity_id
_entity_poly.type
_entity_poly.pdbx_seq_one_letter_code
_entity_poly.pdbx_strand_id
1 'polypeptide(L)'
;MSTPDAVDMLRAQQAALGTQALFNTLAHMGAVSSLGTGTIVYDGSRDPDGDLNEDLRAVALATTLGMKSLDKARKQFASLPGAVEHPPRAAYIQAYKRAMSHVESCRRSLQTNEHAPLTEGMFAGSVAMERLIHTMFSAHVLYQLRLRIEADAVARVALEQIAWSVAVAPLDDFESVAKVQPQRSMSAMKSLVTQPSAGRLYSYLSSSAHAGIGQHLAVFDVDDDGRGLIRHGVTDWAGSAQVVMSIADLWVVAYESVQHDHLSRLTSVTGGPPFTADPKRPFLTEMIDTINEIRRLEEADPEDHGGGTNPSPR
;
A
#
# COMPACT_ATOMS: atom_id res chain seq x y z
N MET A 1 15.32 -0.88 26.46
CA MET A 1 14.57 0.32 26.90
C MET A 1 13.11 -0.07 26.92
N SER A 2 12.44 0.07 28.07
CA SER A 2 11.00 -0.21 28.16
C SER A 2 10.23 0.87 27.42
N THR A 3 9.40 0.49 26.47
CA THR A 3 8.37 1.37 25.91
C THR A 3 7.56 1.95 27.08
N PRO A 4 7.31 3.26 27.13
CA PRO A 4 6.44 3.85 28.14
C PRO A 4 5.10 3.10 28.16
N ASP A 5 4.57 2.84 29.36
CA ASP A 5 3.27 2.19 29.51
C ASP A 5 2.21 3.04 28.79
N ALA A 6 1.29 2.41 28.05
CA ALA A 6 0.26 3.09 27.29
C ALA A 6 -0.58 4.01 28.20
N VAL A 7 -0.72 3.64 29.47
CA VAL A 7 -1.37 4.44 30.52
C VAL A 7 -0.62 5.74 30.82
N ASP A 8 0.71 5.70 30.86
CA ASP A 8 1.54 6.88 31.12
C ASP A 8 1.58 7.83 29.93
N MET A 9 1.58 7.29 28.69
CA MET A 9 1.43 8.09 27.48
C MET A 9 0.06 8.79 27.44
N LEU A 10 -1.02 8.07 27.76
CA LEU A 10 -2.37 8.63 27.78
C LEU A 10 -2.50 9.74 28.84
N ARG A 11 -1.90 9.55 30.02
CA ARG A 11 -1.90 10.56 31.09
C ARG A 11 -1.06 11.79 30.73
N ALA A 12 0.12 11.60 30.15
CA ALA A 12 0.97 12.70 29.69
C ALA A 12 0.26 13.54 28.61
N GLN A 13 -0.51 12.91 27.73
CA GLN A 13 -1.31 13.63 26.75
C GLN A 13 -2.62 14.20 27.28
N GLN A 14 -3.32 13.55 28.20
CA GLN A 14 -4.45 14.19 28.89
C GLN A 14 -3.99 15.47 29.60
N ALA A 15 -2.76 15.49 30.11
CA ALA A 15 -2.12 16.68 30.64
C ALA A 15 -1.71 17.70 29.56
N ALA A 16 -1.28 17.26 28.37
CA ALA A 16 -0.82 18.14 27.29
C ALA A 16 -1.94 18.71 26.41
N LEU A 17 -2.91 17.89 26.00
CA LEU A 17 -4.02 18.21 25.10
C LEU A 17 -5.30 18.62 25.87
N GLY A 18 -5.35 18.35 27.17
CA GLY A 18 -6.53 18.55 28.00
C GLY A 18 -7.59 17.46 27.80
N THR A 19 -7.95 16.75 28.88
CA THR A 19 -8.99 15.70 28.89
C THR A 19 -10.33 16.15 28.28
N GLN A 20 -10.65 17.45 28.41
CA GLN A 20 -11.87 18.04 27.88
C GLN A 20 -11.91 18.08 26.34
N ALA A 21 -10.79 18.32 25.66
CA ALA A 21 -10.73 18.37 24.19
C ALA A 21 -11.00 16.99 23.55
N LEU A 22 -10.44 15.94 24.15
CA LEU A 22 -10.72 14.54 23.78
C LEU A 22 -12.19 14.17 23.96
N PHE A 23 -12.80 14.50 25.11
CA PHE A 23 -14.23 14.23 25.33
C PHE A 23 -15.14 15.09 24.43
N ASN A 24 -14.79 16.35 24.16
CA ASN A 24 -15.55 17.22 23.25
C ASN A 24 -15.49 16.69 21.81
N THR A 25 -14.34 16.19 21.37
CA THR A 25 -14.16 15.56 20.05
C THR A 25 -15.02 14.30 19.91
N LEU A 26 -15.02 13.45 20.94
CA LEU A 26 -15.82 12.22 20.95
C LEU A 26 -17.34 12.49 21.04
N ALA A 27 -17.74 13.53 21.78
CA ALA A 27 -19.13 13.95 21.92
C ALA A 27 -19.69 14.62 20.64
N HIS A 28 -18.80 15.14 19.79
CA HIS A 28 -19.15 15.85 18.56
C HIS A 28 -18.32 15.37 17.37
N MET A 29 -18.38 14.08 17.02
CA MET A 29 -17.65 13.55 15.86
C MET A 29 -17.97 14.26 14.53
N GLY A 30 -19.14 14.91 14.41
CA GLY A 30 -19.47 15.77 13.26
C GLY A 30 -18.71 17.11 13.19
N ALA A 31 -18.03 17.50 14.26
CA ALA A 31 -17.20 18.72 14.35
C ALA A 31 -15.70 18.45 14.15
N VAL A 32 -15.31 17.18 13.94
CA VAL A 32 -13.94 16.81 13.57
C VAL A 32 -13.72 17.26 12.13
N SER A 33 -12.85 18.24 11.94
CA SER A 33 -12.44 18.64 10.60
C SER A 33 -11.41 17.64 10.06
N SER A 34 -11.75 17.02 8.94
CA SER A 34 -10.81 16.25 8.13
C SER A 34 -10.15 17.22 7.15
N LEU A 35 -8.87 17.51 7.37
CA LEU A 35 -8.08 18.36 6.48
C LEU A 35 -7.20 17.44 5.63
N GLY A 36 -7.51 17.34 4.33
CA GLY A 36 -6.74 16.57 3.37
C GLY A 36 -6.78 17.21 1.99
N THR A 37 -5.60 17.46 1.41
CA THR A 37 -5.40 18.06 0.08
C THR A 37 -5.07 17.00 -0.98
N GLY A 38 -5.63 15.80 -0.85
CA GLY A 38 -5.35 14.68 -1.75
C GLY A 38 -5.95 14.90 -3.14
N THR A 39 -5.12 15.15 -4.14
CA THR A 39 -5.51 14.97 -5.54
C THR A 39 -5.30 13.50 -5.90
N ILE A 40 -6.34 12.81 -6.39
CA ILE A 40 -6.21 11.45 -6.95
C ILE A 40 -5.58 11.58 -8.34
N VAL A 41 -4.52 10.82 -8.63
CA VAL A 41 -3.99 10.65 -9.99
C VAL A 41 -4.04 9.18 -10.34
N TYR A 42 -4.87 8.85 -11.32
CA TYR A 42 -4.99 7.51 -11.86
C TYR A 42 -3.85 7.22 -12.85
N ASP A 43 -3.35 5.99 -12.91
CA ASP A 43 -2.39 5.57 -13.94
C ASP A 43 -3.11 5.42 -15.28
N GLY A 44 -2.95 6.40 -16.17
CA GLY A 44 -3.57 6.42 -17.50
C GLY A 44 -3.25 5.20 -18.39
N SER A 45 -2.24 4.39 -18.06
CA SER A 45 -1.99 3.12 -18.78
C SER A 45 -3.01 2.01 -18.46
N ARG A 46 -3.84 2.21 -17.42
CA ARG A 46 -5.02 1.40 -17.07
C ARG A 46 -6.35 2.11 -17.35
N ASP A 47 -6.28 3.24 -18.02
CA ASP A 47 -7.42 4.04 -18.45
C ASP A 47 -7.47 3.98 -19.98
N PRO A 48 -8.17 3.01 -20.59
CA PRO A 48 -8.32 2.99 -22.03
C PRO A 48 -9.01 4.26 -22.57
N ASP A 49 -9.68 5.06 -21.72
CA ASP A 49 -10.55 6.16 -22.14
C ASP A 49 -10.09 7.57 -21.69
N GLY A 50 -9.07 7.73 -20.84
CA GLY A 50 -8.50 9.04 -20.42
C GLY A 50 -9.42 9.93 -19.57
N ASP A 51 -10.73 9.68 -19.61
CA ASP A 51 -11.78 10.45 -18.95
C ASP A 51 -11.89 10.10 -17.46
N LEU A 52 -11.47 8.92 -16.99
CA LEU A 52 -11.74 8.49 -15.61
C LEU A 52 -11.06 9.38 -14.56
N ASN A 53 -9.86 9.88 -14.84
CA ASN A 53 -9.16 10.79 -13.92
C ASN A 53 -9.86 12.15 -13.85
N GLU A 54 -10.27 12.71 -14.99
CA GLU A 54 -11.06 13.93 -15.04
C GLU A 54 -12.42 13.73 -14.35
N ASP A 55 -13.03 12.57 -14.51
CA ASP A 55 -14.29 12.18 -13.91
C ASP A 55 -14.19 12.09 -12.39
N LEU A 56 -13.19 11.39 -11.87
CA LEU A 56 -12.97 11.27 -10.43
C LEU A 56 -12.64 12.63 -9.79
N ARG A 57 -11.83 13.46 -10.46
CA ARG A 57 -11.57 14.84 -10.01
C ARG A 57 -12.84 15.68 -10.03
N ALA A 58 -13.63 15.59 -11.08
CA ALA A 58 -14.89 16.31 -11.18
C ALA A 58 -15.89 15.85 -10.13
N VAL A 59 -15.97 14.55 -9.85
CA VAL A 59 -16.82 13.99 -8.78
C VAL A 59 -16.39 14.49 -7.43
N ALA A 60 -15.09 14.45 -7.12
CA ALA A 60 -14.55 14.97 -5.87
C ALA A 60 -14.84 16.47 -5.71
N LEU A 61 -14.53 17.29 -6.72
CA LEU A 61 -14.75 18.73 -6.69
C LEU A 61 -16.24 19.09 -6.61
N ALA A 62 -17.08 18.40 -7.38
CA ALA A 62 -18.53 18.64 -7.35
C ALA A 62 -19.13 18.29 -5.99
N THR A 63 -18.71 17.16 -5.40
CA THR A 63 -19.21 16.74 -4.09
C THR A 63 -18.77 17.70 -2.99
N THR A 64 -17.48 18.03 -2.93
CA THR A 64 -16.91 18.92 -1.91
C THR A 64 -17.47 20.34 -1.98
N LEU A 65 -17.73 20.85 -3.18
CA LEU A 65 -18.24 22.21 -3.39
C LEU A 65 -19.77 22.28 -3.48
N GLY A 66 -20.48 21.16 -3.26
CA GLY A 66 -21.94 21.09 -3.38
C GLY A 66 -22.47 21.42 -4.78
N MET A 67 -21.67 21.16 -5.83
CA MET A 67 -22.09 21.39 -7.21
C MET A 67 -23.03 20.27 -7.66
N LYS A 68 -24.14 20.67 -8.30
CA LYS A 68 -25.14 19.72 -8.81
C LYS A 68 -24.76 19.04 -10.14
N SER A 69 -23.62 19.40 -10.74
CA SER A 69 -23.21 18.95 -12.08
C SER A 69 -21.71 18.71 -12.15
N LEU A 70 -21.34 17.51 -12.61
CA LEU A 70 -19.95 17.09 -12.86
C LEU A 70 -19.34 17.85 -14.04
N ASP A 71 -20.09 18.04 -15.13
CA ASP A 71 -19.64 18.80 -16.30
C ASP A 71 -19.28 20.24 -15.94
N LYS A 72 -20.07 20.85 -15.03
CA LYS A 72 -19.77 22.18 -14.52
C LYS A 72 -18.48 22.19 -13.71
N ALA A 73 -18.24 21.17 -12.87
CA ALA A 73 -16.98 21.03 -12.15
C ALA A 73 -15.81 20.83 -13.11
N ARG A 74 -15.92 19.94 -14.13
CA ARG A 74 -14.89 19.77 -15.18
C ARG A 74 -14.57 21.09 -15.84
N LYS A 75 -15.56 21.77 -16.41
CA LYS A 75 -15.35 23.00 -17.17
C LYS A 75 -14.78 24.14 -16.32
N GLN A 76 -15.24 24.26 -15.07
CA GLN A 76 -14.81 25.33 -14.17
C GLN A 76 -13.39 25.11 -13.62
N PHE A 77 -12.96 23.85 -13.50
CA PHE A 77 -11.68 23.48 -12.90
C PHE A 77 -10.70 22.82 -13.88
N ALA A 78 -11.05 22.68 -15.16
CA ALA A 78 -10.18 22.17 -16.23
C ALA A 78 -8.87 22.96 -16.37
N SER A 79 -8.89 24.24 -15.96
CA SER A 79 -7.78 25.17 -16.05
C SER A 79 -7.13 25.47 -14.70
N LEU A 80 -7.43 24.72 -13.62
CA LEU A 80 -6.64 24.86 -12.40
C LEU A 80 -5.18 24.57 -12.79
N PRO A 81 -4.25 25.54 -12.64
CA PRO A 81 -2.85 25.36 -12.99
C PRO A 81 -2.41 24.04 -12.37
N GLY A 82 -1.96 23.12 -13.24
CA GLY A 82 -1.76 21.72 -12.92
C GLY A 82 -1.15 21.61 -11.54
N ALA A 83 -1.85 20.90 -10.64
CA ALA A 83 -1.47 20.74 -9.23
C ALA A 83 0.05 20.69 -9.16
N VAL A 84 0.66 21.69 -8.51
CA VAL A 84 2.12 21.86 -8.43
C VAL A 84 2.73 20.48 -8.33
N GLU A 85 3.49 20.10 -9.37
CA GLU A 85 3.91 18.72 -9.55
C GLU A 85 4.86 18.39 -8.40
N HIS A 86 4.31 17.84 -7.32
CA HIS A 86 5.05 17.51 -6.11
C HIS A 86 6.05 16.39 -6.46
N PRO A 87 7.35 16.67 -6.60
CA PRO A 87 8.29 15.73 -7.23
C PRO A 87 8.36 14.37 -6.54
N PRO A 88 8.37 14.27 -5.19
CA PRO A 88 8.28 12.99 -4.49
C PRO A 88 7.05 12.16 -4.86
N ARG A 89 5.91 12.83 -5.04
CA ARG A 89 4.64 12.17 -5.40
C ARG A 89 4.69 11.65 -6.83
N ALA A 90 5.22 12.44 -7.75
CA ALA A 90 5.43 12.00 -9.14
C ALA A 90 6.37 10.79 -9.20
N ALA A 91 7.46 10.81 -8.44
CA ALA A 91 8.39 9.68 -8.33
C ALA A 91 7.74 8.43 -7.72
N TYR A 92 6.88 8.57 -6.70
CA TYR A 92 6.06 7.47 -6.17
C TYR A 92 5.13 6.86 -7.24
N ILE A 93 4.47 7.68 -8.06
CA ILE A 93 3.63 7.18 -9.16
C ILE A 93 4.46 6.35 -10.15
N GLN A 94 5.68 6.79 -10.46
CA GLN A 94 6.60 6.00 -11.29
C GLN A 94 7.02 4.68 -10.62
N ALA A 95 7.22 4.68 -9.29
CA ALA A 95 7.48 3.47 -8.53
C ALA A 95 6.33 2.45 -8.66
N TYR A 96 5.08 2.89 -8.55
CA TYR A 96 3.91 2.04 -8.77
C TYR A 96 3.86 1.48 -10.20
N LYS A 97 4.11 2.32 -11.22
CA LYS A 97 4.15 1.89 -12.62
C LYS A 97 5.21 0.81 -12.87
N ARG A 98 6.41 0.99 -12.29
CA ARG A 98 7.50 -0.01 -12.32
C ARG A 98 7.08 -1.31 -11.66
N ALA A 99 6.47 -1.23 -10.47
CA ALA A 99 5.94 -2.37 -9.75
C ALA A 99 4.91 -3.16 -10.57
N MET A 100 3.95 -2.48 -11.21
CA MET A 100 2.97 -3.16 -12.06
C MET A 100 3.57 -3.70 -13.35
N SER A 101 4.54 -3.00 -13.94
CA SER A 101 5.27 -3.50 -15.12
C SER A 101 6.06 -4.77 -14.80
N HIS A 102 6.62 -4.88 -13.59
CA HIS A 102 7.31 -6.09 -13.13
C HIS A 102 6.34 -7.28 -13.03
N VAL A 103 5.18 -7.09 -12.39
CA VAL A 103 4.10 -8.10 -12.32
C VAL A 103 3.66 -8.52 -13.72
N GLU A 104 3.37 -7.54 -14.59
CA GLU A 104 2.86 -7.80 -15.93
C GLU A 104 3.88 -8.51 -16.83
N SER A 105 5.16 -8.17 -16.71
CA SER A 105 6.25 -8.86 -17.41
C SER A 105 6.31 -10.34 -17.05
N CYS A 106 6.15 -10.67 -15.76
CA CYS A 106 6.06 -12.06 -15.29
C CYS A 106 4.80 -12.75 -15.81
N ARG A 107 3.63 -12.10 -15.77
CA ARG A 107 2.38 -12.67 -16.31
C ARG A 107 2.49 -13.05 -17.79
N ARG A 108 3.14 -12.21 -18.59
CA ARG A 108 3.37 -12.48 -20.01
C ARG A 108 4.32 -13.65 -20.28
N SER A 109 5.09 -14.10 -19.29
CA SER A 109 5.95 -15.28 -19.45
C SER A 109 5.18 -16.60 -19.31
N LEU A 110 3.90 -16.55 -18.89
CA LEU A 110 3.02 -17.70 -18.81
C LEU A 110 2.88 -18.38 -20.18
N GLN A 111 3.29 -19.64 -20.24
CA GLN A 111 3.13 -20.53 -21.37
C GLN A 111 2.61 -21.86 -20.84
N THR A 112 1.30 -22.07 -20.99
CA THR A 112 0.64 -23.29 -20.53
C THR A 112 1.36 -24.52 -21.05
N ASN A 113 1.85 -25.35 -20.12
CA ASN A 113 2.49 -26.62 -20.43
C ASN A 113 1.48 -27.73 -20.16
N GLU A 114 0.87 -28.28 -21.22
CA GLU A 114 -0.17 -29.31 -21.13
C GLU A 114 0.32 -30.62 -20.47
N HIS A 115 1.64 -30.81 -20.36
CA HIS A 115 2.25 -31.99 -19.76
C HIS A 115 2.66 -31.77 -18.29
N ALA A 116 2.63 -30.53 -17.80
CA ALA A 116 2.93 -30.22 -16.43
C ALA A 116 1.70 -30.43 -15.53
N PRO A 117 1.89 -30.87 -14.27
CA PRO A 117 0.79 -30.98 -13.33
C PRO A 117 0.17 -29.60 -13.06
N LEU A 118 -1.14 -29.60 -12.86
CA LEU A 118 -1.91 -28.43 -12.42
C LEU A 118 -2.82 -28.88 -11.28
N THR A 119 -2.46 -28.52 -10.06
CA THR A 119 -3.28 -28.83 -8.89
C THR A 119 -4.45 -27.85 -8.75
N GLU A 120 -5.50 -28.26 -8.05
CA GLU A 120 -6.62 -27.36 -7.72
C GLU A 120 -6.15 -26.11 -6.94
N GLY A 121 -5.17 -26.28 -6.07
CA GLY A 121 -4.54 -25.21 -5.32
C GLY A 121 -3.74 -24.23 -6.18
N MET A 122 -3.00 -24.70 -7.18
CA MET A 122 -2.32 -23.83 -8.15
C MET A 122 -3.33 -22.97 -8.91
N PHE A 123 -4.45 -23.55 -9.34
CA PHE A 123 -5.53 -22.82 -10.00
C PHE A 123 -6.13 -21.76 -9.07
N ALA A 124 -6.52 -22.14 -7.85
CA ALA A 124 -7.13 -21.23 -6.88
C ALA A 124 -6.17 -20.08 -6.49
N GLY A 125 -4.89 -20.39 -6.28
CA GLY A 125 -3.83 -19.43 -6.03
C GLY A 125 -3.66 -18.44 -7.19
N SER A 126 -3.62 -18.92 -8.43
CA SER A 126 -3.53 -18.05 -9.61
C SER A 126 -4.71 -17.09 -9.74
N VAL A 127 -5.94 -17.56 -9.52
CA VAL A 127 -7.13 -16.70 -9.52
C VAL A 127 -7.04 -15.63 -8.43
N ALA A 128 -6.56 -15.98 -7.23
CA ALA A 128 -6.33 -15.00 -6.18
C ALA A 128 -5.28 -13.96 -6.61
N MET A 129 -4.13 -14.40 -7.13
CA MET A 129 -3.03 -13.55 -7.58
C MET A 129 -3.45 -12.57 -8.68
N GLU A 130 -4.28 -12.99 -9.62
CA GLU A 130 -4.84 -12.13 -10.66
C GLU A 130 -5.69 -10.99 -10.07
N ARG A 131 -6.54 -11.31 -9.08
CA ARG A 131 -7.36 -10.30 -8.39
C ARG A 131 -6.52 -9.30 -7.60
N LEU A 132 -5.34 -9.70 -7.12
CA LEU A 132 -4.47 -8.83 -6.31
C LEU A 132 -3.95 -7.61 -7.04
N ILE A 133 -3.93 -7.62 -8.37
CA ILE A 133 -3.61 -6.45 -9.19
C ILE A 133 -4.54 -5.26 -8.84
N HIS A 134 -5.81 -5.54 -8.55
CA HIS A 134 -6.81 -4.55 -8.14
C HIS A 134 -6.66 -4.16 -6.67
N THR A 135 -6.27 -5.10 -5.80
CA THR A 135 -5.95 -4.81 -4.39
C THR A 135 -4.74 -3.88 -4.28
N MET A 136 -3.68 -4.13 -5.05
CA MET A 136 -2.50 -3.26 -5.13
C MET A 136 -2.84 -1.88 -5.69
N PHE A 137 -3.71 -1.82 -6.70
CA PHE A 137 -4.23 -0.56 -7.21
C PHE A 137 -5.04 0.21 -6.14
N SER A 138 -5.85 -0.49 -5.36
CA SER A 138 -6.62 0.12 -4.26
C SER A 138 -5.71 0.71 -3.19
N ALA A 139 -4.66 -0.04 -2.77
CA ALA A 139 -3.65 0.48 -1.86
C ALA A 139 -2.94 1.71 -2.43
N HIS A 140 -2.59 1.70 -3.72
CA HIS A 140 -1.99 2.83 -4.41
C HIS A 140 -2.87 4.09 -4.37
N VAL A 141 -4.17 3.96 -4.64
CA VAL A 141 -5.13 5.08 -4.54
C VAL A 141 -5.18 5.63 -3.12
N LEU A 142 -5.22 4.76 -2.11
CA LEU A 142 -5.22 5.19 -0.70
C LEU A 142 -3.93 5.92 -0.30
N TYR A 143 -2.76 5.45 -0.75
CA TYR A 143 -1.50 6.17 -0.56
C TYR A 143 -1.51 7.54 -1.24
N GLN A 144 -2.04 7.65 -2.45
CA GLN A 144 -2.17 8.94 -3.13
C GLN A 144 -3.12 9.92 -2.43
N LEU A 145 -4.17 9.38 -1.80
CA LEU A 145 -5.08 10.13 -0.92
C LEU A 145 -4.46 10.45 0.45
N ARG A 146 -3.21 10.04 0.68
CA ARG A 146 -2.49 10.17 1.95
C ARG A 146 -3.24 9.50 3.12
N LEU A 147 -3.96 8.41 2.83
CA LEU A 147 -4.67 7.53 3.78
C LEU A 147 -3.81 6.30 4.09
N ARG A 148 -2.66 6.54 4.74
CA ARG A 148 -1.61 5.52 4.89
C ARG A 148 -2.05 4.31 5.71
N ILE A 149 -2.80 4.51 6.80
CA ILE A 149 -3.24 3.41 7.67
C ILE A 149 -4.15 2.46 6.88
N GLU A 150 -5.10 3.02 6.15
CA GLU A 150 -6.01 2.27 5.28
C GLU A 150 -5.24 1.61 4.13
N ALA A 151 -4.30 2.32 3.52
CA ALA A 151 -3.46 1.79 2.45
C ALA A 151 -2.62 0.60 2.93
N ASP A 152 -1.99 0.69 4.10
CA ASP A 152 -1.20 -0.37 4.71
C ASP A 152 -2.08 -1.58 5.07
N ALA A 153 -3.33 -1.36 5.51
CA ALA A 153 -4.29 -2.43 5.74
C ALA A 153 -4.66 -3.17 4.44
N VAL A 154 -4.90 -2.46 3.34
CA VAL A 154 -5.16 -3.07 2.02
C VAL A 154 -3.91 -3.78 1.48
N ALA A 155 -2.74 -3.18 1.63
CA ALA A 155 -1.46 -3.76 1.26
C ALA A 155 -1.18 -5.06 2.03
N ARG A 156 -1.55 -5.11 3.31
CA ARG A 156 -1.48 -6.34 4.13
C ARG A 156 -2.35 -7.45 3.55
N VAL A 157 -3.58 -7.15 3.17
CA VAL A 157 -4.48 -8.13 2.54
C VAL A 157 -3.85 -8.70 1.27
N ALA A 158 -3.20 -7.86 0.45
CA ALA A 158 -2.47 -8.35 -0.72
C ALA A 158 -1.35 -9.32 -0.34
N LEU A 159 -0.52 -8.97 0.65
CA LEU A 159 0.56 -9.83 1.12
C LEU A 159 0.06 -11.18 1.69
N GLU A 160 -1.02 -11.16 2.47
CA GLU A 160 -1.62 -12.38 3.03
C GLU A 160 -2.15 -13.31 1.92
N GLN A 161 -2.72 -12.75 0.85
CA GLN A 161 -3.21 -13.53 -0.30
C GLN A 161 -2.08 -14.06 -1.18
N ILE A 162 -0.96 -13.32 -1.32
CA ILE A 162 0.27 -13.84 -1.96
C ILE A 162 0.76 -15.07 -1.18
N ALA A 163 0.88 -14.92 0.14
CA ALA A 163 1.34 -16.02 1.00
C ALA A 163 0.37 -17.21 0.99
N TRP A 164 -0.95 -16.94 0.95
CA TRP A 164 -1.98 -17.95 0.80
C TRP A 164 -1.82 -18.74 -0.50
N SER A 165 -1.58 -18.06 -1.61
CA SER A 165 -1.42 -18.69 -2.93
C SER A 165 -0.25 -19.69 -2.95
N VAL A 166 0.86 -19.35 -2.29
CA VAL A 166 2.00 -20.26 -2.10
C VAL A 166 1.60 -21.47 -1.23
N ALA A 167 0.86 -21.24 -0.15
CA ALA A 167 0.48 -22.28 0.80
C ALA A 167 -0.51 -23.29 0.20
N VAL A 168 -1.43 -22.84 -0.67
CA VAL A 168 -2.42 -23.72 -1.29
C VAL A 168 -1.93 -24.41 -2.56
N ALA A 169 -0.92 -23.87 -3.24
CA ALA A 169 -0.37 -24.44 -4.47
C ALA A 169 -0.13 -25.96 -4.46
N PRO A 170 0.41 -26.60 -3.41
CA PRO A 170 0.62 -28.07 -3.43
C PRO A 170 -0.66 -28.90 -3.18
N LEU A 171 -1.81 -28.29 -2.90
CA LEU A 171 -3.05 -29.00 -2.56
C LEU A 171 -3.83 -29.35 -3.82
N ASP A 172 -4.35 -30.58 -3.87
CA ASP A 172 -5.04 -31.14 -5.05
C ASP A 172 -6.52 -31.45 -4.78
N ASP A 173 -7.08 -30.87 -3.72
CA ASP A 173 -8.51 -31.00 -3.38
C ASP A 173 -9.11 -29.72 -2.80
N PHE A 174 -10.32 -29.38 -3.24
CA PHE A 174 -11.04 -28.16 -2.89
C PHE A 174 -11.29 -28.03 -1.38
N GLU A 175 -11.52 -29.15 -0.68
CA GLU A 175 -11.77 -29.11 0.76
C GLU A 175 -10.52 -28.67 1.54
N SER A 176 -9.35 -29.17 1.17
CA SER A 176 -8.08 -28.77 1.78
C SER A 176 -7.77 -27.32 1.46
N VAL A 177 -7.94 -26.88 0.21
CA VAL A 177 -7.77 -25.47 -0.19
C VAL A 177 -8.68 -24.55 0.63
N ALA A 178 -9.95 -24.91 0.81
CA ALA A 178 -10.92 -24.13 1.57
C ALA A 178 -10.60 -24.01 3.08
N LYS A 179 -9.82 -24.96 3.64
CA LYS A 179 -9.43 -24.96 5.06
C LYS A 179 -8.22 -24.03 5.33
N VAL A 180 -7.46 -23.62 4.31
CA VAL A 180 -6.27 -22.78 4.48
C VAL A 180 -6.68 -21.32 4.70
N GLN A 181 -6.25 -20.75 5.83
CA GLN A 181 -6.54 -19.37 6.21
C GLN A 181 -5.40 -18.42 5.81
N PRO A 182 -5.65 -17.33 5.05
CA PRO A 182 -4.61 -16.42 4.56
C PRO A 182 -3.68 -15.86 5.65
N GLN A 183 -4.23 -15.44 6.79
CA GLN A 183 -3.47 -14.89 7.92
C GLN A 183 -2.49 -15.89 8.57
N ARG A 184 -2.65 -17.19 8.28
CA ARG A 184 -1.75 -18.27 8.77
C ARG A 184 -0.73 -18.69 7.71
N SER A 185 -0.84 -18.19 6.48
CA SER A 185 -0.03 -18.63 5.34
C SER A 185 1.31 -17.92 5.22
N MET A 186 1.59 -16.90 6.04
CA MET A 186 2.86 -16.15 6.00
C MET A 186 4.11 -17.02 6.20
N SER A 187 4.00 -18.18 6.85
CA SER A 187 5.11 -19.13 6.96
C SER A 187 5.56 -19.67 5.61
N ALA A 188 4.62 -19.92 4.68
CA ALA A 188 4.92 -20.39 3.33
C ALA A 188 5.77 -19.36 2.57
N MET A 189 5.40 -18.08 2.65
CA MET A 189 6.17 -16.99 2.02
C MET A 189 7.57 -16.83 2.63
N LYS A 190 7.70 -16.99 3.95
CA LYS A 190 9.01 -16.92 4.65
C LYS A 190 9.95 -18.04 4.23
N SER A 191 9.42 -19.21 3.86
CA SER A 191 10.24 -20.31 3.34
C SER A 191 10.80 -20.02 1.94
N LEU A 192 10.06 -19.28 1.11
CA LEU A 192 10.51 -18.89 -0.23
C LEU A 192 11.57 -17.78 -0.18
N VAL A 193 11.43 -16.82 0.74
CA VAL A 193 12.31 -15.66 0.81
C VAL A 193 13.24 -15.80 2.00
N THR A 194 14.48 -16.24 1.73
CA THR A 194 15.53 -16.43 2.74
C THR A 194 15.90 -15.14 3.46
N GLN A 195 15.55 -13.98 2.88
CA GLN A 195 15.70 -12.68 3.54
C GLN A 195 14.50 -12.37 4.43
N PRO A 196 14.69 -11.72 5.59
CA PRO A 196 13.60 -11.33 6.48
C PRO A 196 12.65 -10.27 5.89
N SER A 197 12.73 -9.94 4.59
CA SER A 197 11.94 -8.89 3.94
C SER A 197 10.44 -9.16 4.01
N ALA A 198 9.97 -10.36 3.67
CA ALA A 198 8.54 -10.69 3.72
C ALA A 198 7.99 -10.64 5.17
N GLY A 199 8.75 -11.18 6.12
CA GLY A 199 8.40 -11.14 7.55
C GLY A 199 8.41 -9.73 8.12
N ARG A 200 9.40 -8.91 7.78
CA ARG A 200 9.51 -7.51 8.21
C ARG A 200 8.40 -6.66 7.63
N LEU A 201 8.10 -6.81 6.34
CA LEU A 201 6.99 -6.12 5.68
C LEU A 201 5.66 -6.50 6.34
N TYR A 202 5.42 -7.78 6.58
CA TYR A 202 4.20 -8.22 7.28
C TYR A 202 4.09 -7.61 8.69
N SER A 203 5.18 -7.64 9.48
CA SER A 203 5.20 -7.05 10.81
C SER A 203 4.92 -5.53 10.77
N TYR A 204 5.55 -4.82 9.83
CA TYR A 204 5.31 -3.41 9.59
C TYR A 204 3.82 -3.14 9.26
N LEU A 205 3.28 -3.81 8.24
CA LEU A 205 1.89 -3.64 7.80
C LEU A 205 0.89 -4.02 8.89
N SER A 206 1.17 -5.08 9.66
CA SER A 206 0.33 -5.49 10.78
C SER A 206 0.31 -4.45 11.90
N SER A 207 1.46 -3.84 12.20
CA SER A 207 1.56 -2.77 13.20
C SER A 207 0.85 -1.48 12.78
N SER A 208 0.81 -1.20 11.47
CA SER A 208 0.11 -0.05 10.91
C SER A 208 -1.40 -0.27 10.85
N ALA A 209 -1.84 -1.45 10.37
CA ALA A 209 -3.26 -1.81 10.26
C ALA A 209 -3.94 -2.01 11.62
N HIS A 210 -3.17 -2.38 12.65
CA HIS A 210 -3.62 -2.43 14.04
C HIS A 210 -3.03 -1.26 14.82
N ALA A 211 -3.25 -0.05 14.31
CA ALA A 211 -2.82 1.19 14.94
C ALA A 211 -3.21 1.18 16.43
N GLY A 212 -2.20 1.17 17.29
CA GLY A 212 -2.37 1.37 18.71
C GLY A 212 -2.62 2.85 19.01
N ILE A 213 -2.79 3.17 20.29
CA ILE A 213 -2.99 4.55 20.73
C ILE A 213 -1.89 5.48 20.18
N GLY A 214 -0.62 5.05 20.20
CA GLY A 214 0.50 5.85 19.72
C GLY A 214 0.40 6.25 18.24
N GLN A 215 0.00 5.32 17.37
CA GLN A 215 -0.18 5.63 15.94
C GLN A 215 -1.39 6.52 15.68
N HIS A 216 -2.51 6.30 16.39
CA HIS A 216 -3.67 7.19 16.29
C HIS A 216 -3.35 8.61 16.76
N LEU A 217 -2.54 8.74 17.80
CA LEU A 217 -2.10 10.03 18.33
C LEU A 217 -1.11 10.74 17.41
N ALA A 218 -0.33 10.02 16.60
CA ALA A 218 0.57 10.63 15.63
C ALA A 218 -0.17 11.39 14.51
N VAL A 219 -1.46 11.07 14.29
CA VAL A 219 -2.32 11.73 13.31
C VAL A 219 -3.43 12.56 13.96
N PHE A 220 -3.46 12.66 15.29
CA PHE A 220 -4.44 13.46 16.02
C PHE A 220 -3.79 14.71 16.59
N ASP A 221 -4.49 15.83 16.48
CA ASP A 221 -4.07 17.12 17.00
C ASP A 221 -5.26 17.87 17.62
N VAL A 222 -4.99 18.98 18.31
CA VAL A 222 -6.03 19.83 18.90
C VAL A 222 -5.77 21.27 18.47
N ASP A 223 -6.78 21.94 17.92
CA ASP A 223 -6.67 23.34 17.52
C ASP A 223 -6.78 24.32 18.71
N ASP A 224 -6.58 25.61 18.44
CA ASP A 224 -6.64 26.67 19.46
C ASP A 224 -8.01 26.78 20.16
N ASP A 225 -9.08 26.26 19.54
CA ASP A 225 -10.44 26.23 20.09
C ASP A 225 -10.71 24.96 20.92
N GLY A 226 -9.73 24.06 21.05
CA GLY A 226 -9.86 22.80 21.77
C GLY A 226 -10.62 21.72 20.99
N ARG A 227 -10.73 21.84 19.66
CA ARG A 227 -11.35 20.83 18.79
C ARG A 227 -10.30 19.83 18.31
N GLY A 228 -10.67 18.54 18.29
CA GLY A 228 -9.83 17.49 17.72
C GLY A 228 -9.73 17.61 16.20
N LEU A 229 -8.50 17.56 15.70
CA LEU A 229 -8.14 17.52 14.29
C LEU A 229 -7.56 16.15 13.97
N ILE A 230 -8.02 15.52 12.89
CA ILE A 230 -7.35 14.34 12.33
C ILE A 230 -6.53 14.82 11.15
N ARG A 231 -5.20 14.80 11.31
CA ARG A 231 -4.23 15.11 10.27
C ARG A 231 -4.20 13.97 9.27
N HIS A 232 -4.98 14.09 8.21
CA HIS A 232 -4.71 13.36 6.98
C HIS A 232 -3.56 14.08 6.27
N GLY A 233 -2.70 13.35 5.59
CA GLY A 233 -1.70 14.00 4.76
C GLY A 233 -0.25 13.91 5.21
N VAL A 234 0.07 13.15 6.26
CA VAL A 234 1.47 12.84 6.59
C VAL A 234 2.06 12.00 5.45
N THR A 235 2.95 12.60 4.69
CA THR A 235 3.47 12.03 3.44
C THR A 235 4.80 11.34 3.65
N ASP A 236 4.79 10.02 3.43
CA ASP A 236 6.00 9.19 3.33
C ASP A 236 5.88 8.42 2.01
N TRP A 237 6.18 9.14 0.93
CA TRP A 237 6.16 8.60 -0.44
C TRP A 237 7.20 7.50 -0.59
N ALA A 238 8.36 7.63 0.06
CA ALA A 238 9.40 6.60 0.04
C ALA A 238 8.92 5.29 0.69
N GLY A 239 8.31 5.37 1.88
CA GLY A 239 7.72 4.24 2.57
C GLY A 239 6.55 3.62 1.80
N SER A 240 5.70 4.46 1.21
CA SER A 240 4.59 4.00 0.35
C SER A 240 5.11 3.25 -0.89
N ALA A 241 6.16 3.78 -1.55
CA ALA A 241 6.83 3.13 -2.67
C ALA A 241 7.44 1.80 -2.24
N GLN A 242 8.13 1.78 -1.08
CA GLN A 242 8.73 0.58 -0.54
C GLN A 242 7.70 -0.54 -0.34
N VAL A 243 6.53 -0.24 0.22
CA VAL A 243 5.46 -1.23 0.40
C VAL A 243 4.97 -1.77 -0.95
N VAL A 244 4.59 -0.88 -1.87
CA VAL A 244 4.01 -1.26 -3.17
C VAL A 244 5.01 -2.09 -3.98
N MET A 245 6.27 -1.65 -4.08
CA MET A 245 7.29 -2.36 -4.83
C MET A 245 7.63 -3.70 -4.18
N SER A 246 7.70 -3.77 -2.83
CA SER A 246 7.94 -5.04 -2.15
C SER A 246 6.81 -6.04 -2.37
N ILE A 247 5.55 -5.59 -2.41
CA ILE A 247 4.41 -6.48 -2.70
C ILE A 247 4.49 -7.00 -4.14
N ALA A 248 4.84 -6.15 -5.11
CA ALA A 248 5.02 -6.57 -6.50
C ALA A 248 6.15 -7.61 -6.65
N ASP A 249 7.27 -7.40 -5.98
CA ASP A 249 8.39 -8.34 -5.95
C ASP A 249 7.98 -9.70 -5.37
N LEU A 250 7.32 -9.69 -4.21
CA LEU A 250 6.84 -10.91 -3.56
C LEU A 250 5.74 -11.61 -4.37
N TRP A 251 4.93 -10.83 -5.10
CA TRP A 251 3.94 -11.37 -6.04
C TRP A 251 4.66 -12.18 -7.12
N VAL A 252 5.70 -11.63 -7.76
CA VAL A 252 6.45 -12.31 -8.82
C VAL A 252 7.19 -13.53 -8.28
N VAL A 253 7.84 -13.43 -7.12
CA VAL A 253 8.49 -14.57 -6.47
C VAL A 253 7.49 -15.71 -6.21
N ALA A 254 6.32 -15.39 -5.64
CA ALA A 254 5.29 -16.39 -5.39
C ALA A 254 4.76 -16.99 -6.69
N TYR A 255 4.44 -16.14 -7.67
CA TYR A 255 3.92 -16.59 -8.96
C TYR A 255 4.89 -17.51 -9.68
N GLU A 256 6.17 -17.13 -9.77
CA GLU A 256 7.20 -17.97 -10.36
C GLU A 256 7.40 -19.29 -9.60
N SER A 257 7.38 -19.26 -8.26
CA SER A 257 7.53 -20.50 -7.47
C SER A 257 6.39 -21.49 -7.68
N VAL A 258 5.15 -20.97 -7.84
CA VAL A 258 3.94 -21.79 -7.97
C VAL A 258 3.75 -22.25 -9.42
N GLN A 259 4.00 -21.37 -10.39
CA GLN A 259 3.74 -21.61 -11.81
C GLN A 259 4.97 -22.05 -12.61
N HIS A 260 6.10 -22.34 -11.98
CA HIS A 260 7.39 -22.55 -12.66
C HIS A 260 7.35 -23.47 -13.90
N ASP A 261 6.60 -24.58 -13.85
CA ASP A 261 6.48 -25.54 -14.97
C ASP A 261 5.65 -25.01 -16.16
N HIS A 262 4.90 -23.93 -15.93
CA HIS A 262 4.03 -23.23 -16.88
C HIS A 262 4.62 -21.87 -17.29
N LEU A 263 5.87 -21.56 -16.92
CA LEU A 263 6.53 -20.31 -17.31
C LEU A 263 7.65 -20.58 -18.31
N SER A 264 7.73 -19.73 -19.33
CA SER A 264 8.83 -19.74 -20.30
C SER A 264 10.17 -19.30 -19.71
N ARG A 265 10.14 -18.58 -18.58
CA ARG A 265 11.31 -17.99 -17.94
C ARG A 265 11.01 -17.67 -16.48
N LEU A 266 12.00 -17.91 -15.63
CA LEU A 266 12.06 -17.47 -14.24
C LEU A 266 13.06 -16.32 -14.11
N THR A 267 12.78 -15.34 -13.25
CA THR A 267 13.58 -14.12 -13.06
C THR A 267 13.88 -13.79 -11.61
N SER A 268 13.06 -14.29 -10.71
CA SER A 268 13.00 -13.89 -9.31
C SER A 268 13.20 -15.08 -8.38
N VAL A 269 13.09 -16.31 -8.87
CA VAL A 269 13.40 -17.54 -8.13
C VAL A 269 14.60 -18.29 -8.73
N THR A 270 15.31 -19.03 -7.88
CA THR A 270 16.43 -19.91 -8.26
C THR A 270 16.33 -21.26 -7.55
N GLY A 271 17.06 -22.25 -8.07
CA GLY A 271 17.07 -23.63 -7.57
C GLY A 271 15.99 -24.50 -8.21
N GLY A 272 15.79 -25.69 -7.62
CA GLY A 272 14.63 -26.54 -7.89
C GLY A 272 13.68 -26.53 -6.67
N PRO A 273 12.53 -27.21 -6.73
CA PRO A 273 11.60 -27.30 -5.62
C PRO A 273 12.30 -27.86 -4.35
N PRO A 274 12.24 -27.16 -3.19
CA PRO A 274 11.59 -25.87 -2.96
C PRO A 274 12.38 -24.69 -3.52
N PHE A 275 11.73 -23.89 -4.35
CA PHE A 275 12.32 -22.67 -4.92
C PHE A 275 12.70 -21.66 -3.82
N THR A 276 13.71 -20.85 -4.11
CA THR A 276 14.11 -19.73 -3.24
C THR A 276 14.21 -18.45 -4.05
N ALA A 277 13.85 -17.32 -3.44
CA ALA A 277 13.98 -16.01 -4.08
C ALA A 277 15.45 -15.70 -4.35
N ASP A 278 15.78 -15.33 -5.60
CA ASP A 278 17.12 -14.92 -5.98
C ASP A 278 17.46 -13.59 -5.28
N PRO A 279 18.46 -13.54 -4.38
CA PRO A 279 18.85 -12.30 -3.72
C PRO A 279 19.45 -11.27 -4.67
N LYS A 280 19.77 -11.65 -5.92
CA LYS A 280 20.32 -10.79 -6.97
C LYS A 280 19.30 -10.48 -8.08
N ARG A 281 18.02 -10.77 -7.88
CA ARG A 281 16.98 -10.47 -8.87
C ARG A 281 16.98 -8.96 -9.22
N PRO A 282 16.93 -8.59 -10.51
CA PRO A 282 17.12 -7.21 -10.95
C PRO A 282 16.17 -6.19 -10.31
N PHE A 283 14.93 -6.60 -10.02
CA PHE A 283 13.91 -5.71 -9.50
C PHE A 283 14.23 -5.17 -8.08
N LEU A 284 15.04 -5.89 -7.29
CA LEU A 284 15.51 -5.38 -5.99
C LEU A 284 16.39 -4.13 -6.14
N THR A 285 17.30 -4.13 -7.11
CA THR A 285 18.16 -2.97 -7.39
C THR A 285 17.30 -1.78 -7.83
N GLU A 286 16.37 -2.01 -8.76
CA GLU A 286 15.44 -0.97 -9.22
C GLU A 286 14.60 -0.40 -8.07
N MET A 287 14.13 -1.25 -7.16
CA MET A 287 13.39 -0.83 -5.96
C MET A 287 14.24 0.05 -5.05
N ILE A 288 15.49 -0.35 -4.75
CA ILE A 288 16.39 0.42 -3.89
C ILE A 288 16.68 1.80 -4.48
N ASP A 289 17.01 1.85 -5.78
CA ASP A 289 17.32 3.10 -6.48
C ASP A 289 16.11 4.03 -6.49
N THR A 290 14.93 3.49 -6.76
CA THR A 290 13.67 4.26 -6.77
C THR A 290 13.34 4.83 -5.39
N ILE A 291 13.46 4.04 -4.33
CA ILE A 291 13.18 4.50 -2.95
C ILE A 291 14.16 5.58 -2.52
N ASN A 292 15.45 5.41 -2.82
CA ASN A 292 16.48 6.40 -2.48
C ASN A 292 16.25 7.72 -3.21
N GLU A 293 15.84 7.68 -4.47
CA GLU A 293 15.50 8.89 -5.22
C GLU A 293 14.29 9.61 -4.62
N ILE A 294 13.24 8.89 -4.23
CA ILE A 294 12.07 9.51 -3.58
C ILE A 294 12.48 10.17 -2.26
N ARG A 295 13.28 9.50 -1.42
CA ARG A 295 13.79 10.08 -0.16
C ARG A 295 14.57 11.36 -0.40
N ARG A 296 15.45 11.37 -1.40
CA ARG A 296 16.23 12.56 -1.77
C ARG A 296 15.32 13.72 -2.19
N LEU A 297 14.24 13.44 -2.93
CA LEU A 297 13.25 14.44 -3.31
C LEU A 297 12.46 14.94 -2.08
N GLU A 298 12.10 14.06 -1.15
CA GLU A 298 11.41 14.41 0.10
C GLU A 298 12.27 15.29 1.02
N GLU A 299 13.58 15.04 1.09
CA GLU A 299 14.54 15.84 1.85
C GLU A 299 14.76 17.23 1.23
N ALA A 300 14.63 17.34 -0.10
CA ALA A 300 14.79 18.59 -0.83
C ALA A 300 13.55 19.50 -0.76
N ASP A 301 12.38 18.95 -0.40
CA ASP A 301 11.10 19.68 -0.27
C ASP A 301 10.50 19.52 1.14
N PRO A 302 11.11 20.14 2.17
CA PRO A 302 10.67 19.98 3.55
C PRO A 302 9.33 20.67 3.87
N GLU A 303 8.83 21.56 3.00
CA GLU A 303 7.66 22.40 3.28
C GLU A 303 6.34 21.58 3.30
N ASP A 304 6.26 20.42 2.64
CA ASP A 304 5.06 19.54 2.63
C ASP A 304 5.11 18.44 3.71
N HIS A 305 6.18 18.33 4.52
CA HIS A 305 6.23 17.36 5.63
C HIS A 305 5.46 17.82 6.88
N GLY A 306 4.84 18.99 6.82
CA GLY A 306 4.19 19.63 7.96
C GLY A 306 5.25 19.98 9.01
N GLY A 307 5.59 21.26 9.13
CA GLY A 307 6.62 21.79 10.04
C GLY A 307 6.45 21.52 11.55
N GLY A 308 5.68 20.51 11.97
CA GLY A 308 5.84 19.88 13.26
C GLY A 308 6.97 18.87 13.20
N THR A 309 8.14 19.22 13.73
CA THR A 309 9.24 18.28 13.99
C THR A 309 8.74 17.09 14.80
N ASN A 310 8.30 16.03 14.14
CA ASN A 310 8.00 14.79 14.82
C ASN A 310 9.36 14.14 15.13
N PRO A 311 9.72 13.94 16.42
CA PRO A 311 10.99 13.34 16.77
C PRO A 311 11.05 11.94 16.18
N SER A 312 12.05 11.72 15.32
CA SER A 312 12.35 10.42 14.71
C SER A 312 12.40 9.35 15.81
N PRO A 313 11.60 8.26 15.72
CA PRO A 313 11.68 7.18 16.69
C PRO A 313 13.02 6.46 16.47
N ARG A 314 13.93 6.61 17.43
CA ARG A 314 15.12 5.77 17.57
C ARG A 314 14.75 4.40 18.12
#